data_AF-A0A512C248-F1
#
_entry.id   AF-A0A512C248-F1
#
_cell.length_a   1.000
_cell.length_b   1.000
_cell.length_c   1.000
_cell.angle_alpha   90.00
_cell.angle_beta   90.00
_cell.angle_gamma   90.00
#
_symmetry.space_group_name_H-M   'P 1'
#
loop_
_entity.id
_entity.type
_entity.pdbx_description
1 polymer ?
#
loop_
_entity_poly.entity_id
_entity_poly.type
_entity_poly.pdbx_seq_one_letter_code
_entity_poly.pdbx_strand_id
1 'polypeptide(L)' 'MASAAKDVCSWHRIIAHSQEEADAEQAALIASGGAREGDNFIYRIIAGVPRSSHGVAQ' A
#
# COMPACT_ATOMS: atom_id res chain seq x y z
N MET A 1 -29.24 -20.48 0.02
CA MET A 1 -29.06 -19.21 0.76
C MET A 1 -27.57 -19.00 0.93
N ALA A 2 -26.96 -18.15 0.10
CA ALA A 2 -25.54 -17.84 0.21
C ALA A 2 -25.33 -17.01 1.48
N SER A 3 -24.50 -17.52 2.38
CA SER A 3 -24.09 -16.82 3.60
C SER A 3 -23.52 -15.47 3.20
N ALA A 4 -24.16 -14.38 3.63
CA ALA A 4 -23.58 -13.05 3.59
C ALA A 4 -22.39 -13.08 4.56
N ALA A 5 -21.23 -13.56 4.08
CA ALA A 5 -19.97 -13.27 4.72
C ALA A 5 -19.94 -11.75 4.84
N LYS A 6 -19.98 -11.24 6.08
CA LYS A 6 -19.74 -9.82 6.35
C LYS A 6 -18.50 -9.47 5.54
N ASP A 7 -18.65 -8.60 4.56
CA ASP A 7 -17.55 -8.13 3.73
C ASP A 7 -16.65 -7.30 4.67
N VAL A 8 -15.74 -8.00 5.37
CA VAL A 8 -14.80 -7.38 6.29
C VAL A 8 -13.76 -6.70 5.41
N CYS A 9 -14.05 -5.45 5.10
CA CYS A 9 -13.16 -4.54 4.41
C CYS A 9 -11.83 -4.49 5.19
N SER A 10 -10.76 -5.01 4.58
CA SER A 10 -9.46 -5.16 5.24
C SER A 10 -8.78 -3.81 5.38
N TRP A 11 -7.96 -3.64 6.43
CA TRP A 11 -7.17 -2.42 6.62
C TRP A 11 -5.72 -2.67 6.21
N HIS A 12 -5.23 -1.87 5.27
CA HIS A 12 -3.87 -1.89 4.79
C HIS A 12 -3.13 -0.61 5.21
N ARG A 13 -1.85 -0.75 5.56
CA ARG A 13 -1.00 0.38 5.90
C ARG A 13 0.13 0.49 4.89
N ILE A 14 0.24 1.65 4.26
CA ILE A 14 1.27 1.98 3.27
C ILE A 14 2.18 3.04 3.88
N ILE A 15 3.49 2.84 3.81
CA ILE A 15 4.49 3.77 4.34
C ILE A 15 5.38 4.19 3.18
N ALA A 16 5.26 5.45 2.79
CA ALA A 16 5.97 6.00 1.64
C ALA A 16 6.64 7.33 1.99
N HIS A 17 7.45 7.86 1.08
CA HIS A 17 8.10 9.16 1.23
C HIS A 17 7.37 10.28 0.46
N SER A 18 6.45 9.92 -0.42
CA SER A 18 5.55 10.84 -1.12
C SER A 18 4.17 10.22 -1.33
N GLN A 19 3.18 11.06 -1.67
CA GLN A 19 1.85 10.57 -2.03
C GLN A 19 1.90 9.73 -3.32
N GLU A 20 2.68 10.14 -4.32
CA GLU A 20 2.83 9.41 -5.58
C GLU A 20 3.38 7.99 -5.36
N GLU A 21 4.36 7.83 -4.48
CA GLU A 21 4.90 6.52 -4.10
C GLU A 21 3.84 5.67 -3.36
N ALA A 22 3.07 6.28 -2.45
CA ALA A 22 1.98 5.59 -1.76
C ALA A 22 0.90 5.09 -2.73
N ASP A 23 0.54 5.89 -3.73
CA ASP A 23 -0.45 5.53 -4.75
C ASP A 23 0.08 4.39 -5.64
N ALA A 24 1.36 4.42 -6.00
CA ALA A 24 2.02 3.35 -6.76
C ALA A 24 2.07 2.04 -5.95
N GLU A 25 2.40 2.09 -4.65
CA GLU A 25 2.39 0.92 -3.77
C GLU A 25 0.99 0.33 -3.61
N GLN A 26 -0.04 1.17 -3.48
CA GLN A 26 -1.43 0.70 -3.45
C GLN A 26 -1.80 -0.01 -4.75
N ALA A 27 -1.50 0.60 -5.89
CA ALA A 27 -1.81 0.02 -7.19
C ALA A 27 -1.11 -1.35 -7.37
N ALA A 28 0.15 -1.46 -6.97
CA ALA A 28 0.89 -2.73 -6.99
C ALA A 28 0.30 -3.78 -6.04
N LEU A 29 -0.15 -3.37 -4.85
CA LEU A 29 -0.78 -4.27 -3.88
C LEU A 29 -2.12 -4.80 -4.38
N ILE A 30 -2.91 -3.97 -5.06
CA ILE A 30 -4.16 -4.40 -5.70
C ILE A 30 -3.87 -5.31 -6.90
N ALA A 31 -2.91 -4.94 -7.76
CA ALA A 31 -2.55 -5.72 -8.94
C ALA A 31 -2.00 -7.12 -8.60
N SER A 32 -1.31 -7.25 -7.46
CA SER A 32 -0.82 -8.54 -6.95
C SER A 32 -1.89 -9.37 -6.23
N GLY A 33 -3.09 -8.82 -6.01
CA GLY A 33 -4.17 -9.46 -5.26
C GLY A 33 -3.98 -9.43 -3.73
N GLY A 34 -2.98 -8.70 -3.24
CA GLY A 34 -2.74 -8.50 -1.80
C GLY A 34 -3.74 -7.55 -1.14
N ALA A 35 -4.42 -6.72 -1.93
CA ALA A 35 -5.56 -5.92 -1.53
C ALA A 35 -6.62 -5.91 -2.64
N ARG A 36 -7.84 -5.46 -2.30
CA ARG A 36 -8.94 -5.33 -3.27
C ARG A 36 -9.39 -3.88 -3.38
N GLU A 37 -9.95 -3.54 -4.54
CA GLU A 37 -10.71 -2.30 -4.67
C GLU A 37 -11.85 -2.31 -3.65
N GLY A 38 -11.87 -1.31 -2.78
CA GLY A 38 -12.83 -1.22 -1.68
C GLY A 38 -12.29 -1.61 -0.31
N ASP A 39 -11.04 -2.08 -0.18
CA ASP A 39 -10.35 -2.17 1.11
C ASP A 39 -10.03 -0.77 1.70
N ASN A 40 -9.80 -0.70 3.01
CA ASN A 40 -9.39 0.54 3.68
C ASN A 40 -7.87 0.69 3.63
N PHE A 41 -7.40 1.91 3.34
CA PHE A 41 -5.97 2.23 3.29
C PHE A 41 -5.63 3.38 4.23
N ILE A 42 -4.55 3.24 4.98
CA ILE A 42 -3.93 4.31 5.77
C ILE A 42 -2.54 4.55 5.22
N TYR A 43 -2.30 5.76 4.72
CA TYR A 43 -0.98 6.20 4.27
C TYR A 43 -0.23 6.89 5.41
N ARG A 44 1.05 6.55 5.56
CA ARG A 44 1.99 7.32 6.37
C ARG A 44 3.10 7.84 5.46
N ILE A 45 3.12 9.15 5.25
CA ILE A 45 4.16 9.80 4.46
C ILE A 45 5.29 10.28 5.39
N ILE A 46 6.53 9.83 5.12
CA ILE A 46 7.73 10.21 5.85
C ILE A 46 8.61 11.08 4.93
N ALA A 47 8.41 12.40 5.00
CA ALA A 47 9.20 13.36 4.24
C ALA A 47 10.54 13.68 4.94
N GLY A 48 11.57 14.02 4.17
CA GLY A 48 12.82 14.58 4.68
C GLY A 48 13.92 13.57 5.07
N VAL A 49 13.74 12.28 4.80
CA VAL A 49 14.84 11.30 4.85
C VAL A 49 15.42 11.18 3.44
N PRO A 50 16.66 11.66 3.19
CA PRO A 50 17.32 11.38 1.91
C PRO A 50 17.42 9.87 1.78
N ARG A 51 17.01 9.30 0.65
CA ARG A 51 17.29 7.90 0.35
C ARG A 51 18.80 7.74 0.46
N SER A 52 19.26 6.95 1.44
CA SER A 52 20.55 6.31 1.28
C SER A 52 20.35 5.42 0.06
N SER A 53 20.93 5.82 -1.07
CA SER A 53 21.17 4.92 -2.18
C SER A 53 22.06 3.81 -1.63
N HIS A 54 21.45 2.78 -1.06
CA HIS A 54 22.14 1.53 -0.84
C HIS A 54 22.59 1.10 -2.21
N GLY A 55 23.91 1.26 -2.42
CA GLY A 55 24.56 1.13 -3.69
C GLY A 55 24.19 -0.22 -4.30
N VAL A 56 23.80 -0.18 -5.57
CA VAL A 56 23.98 -1.32 -6.44
C VAL A 56 25.48 -1.63 -6.36
N ALA A 57 25.84 -2.70 -5.65
CA ALA A 57 27.20 -3.19 -5.65
C ALA A 57 27.58 -3.51 -7.10
N GLN A 58 28.70 -2.95 -7.53
CA GLN A 58 29.32 -3.14 -8.84
C GLN A 58 29.76 -4.59 -9.07
#